data_AF-A0AAW5IKV3-F1
#
_entry.id   AF-A0AAW5IKV3-F1
#
_cell.length_a   1.000
_cell.length_b   1.000
_cell.length_c   1.000
_cell.angle_alpha   90.00
_cell.angle_beta   90.00
_cell.angle_gamma   90.00
#
_symmetry.space_group_name_H-M   'P 1'
#
loop_
_entity.id
_entity.type
_entity.pdbx_description
1 polymer ?
#
loop_
_entity_poly.entity_id
_entity_poly.type
_entity_poly.pdbx_seq_one_letter_code
_entity_poly.pdbx_strand_id
1 'polypeptide(L)'
;MVKIDKKTSYKISYLGWICACLVVMIHVPIPAERYSSGWLLSEILSYGVCLIAVPFFFIVSGFFLGRHIGEKGWWLKEVKKRITSLLIPFFIFNFLYWLIFDHNIEGLSLIGLLKIIIGTPSHSWSFMVCQIIIFVCCFKYHIE
;
A
#
# COMPACT_ATOMS: atom_id res chain seq x y z
N MET A 1 22.84 10.56 -8.07
CA MET A 1 21.70 11.06 -7.25
C MET A 1 21.41 12.55 -7.53
N VAL A 2 20.33 12.85 -8.26
CA VAL A 2 19.83 14.23 -8.38
C VAL A 2 19.42 14.72 -6.97
N LYS A 3 19.69 15.96 -6.60
CA LYS A 3 19.20 16.54 -5.33
C LYS A 3 17.80 17.14 -5.54
N ILE A 4 16.87 16.88 -4.64
CA ILE A 4 15.55 17.54 -4.63
C ILE A 4 15.67 18.75 -3.72
N ASP A 5 15.12 19.88 -4.14
CA ASP A 5 15.04 21.04 -3.26
C ASP A 5 14.06 20.76 -2.10
N LYS A 6 14.34 21.35 -0.93
CA LYS A 6 13.51 21.12 0.26
C LYS A 6 12.04 21.52 0.03
N LYS A 7 11.76 22.58 -0.74
CA LYS A 7 10.40 23.09 -0.98
C LYS A 7 9.58 22.07 -1.80
N THR A 8 10.15 21.47 -2.85
CA THR A 8 9.45 20.42 -3.61
C THR A 8 9.24 19.17 -2.77
N SER A 9 10.21 18.78 -1.95
CA SER A 9 10.04 17.66 -1.01
C SER A 9 8.87 17.89 -0.05
N TYR A 10 8.74 19.08 0.52
CA TYR A 10 7.60 19.42 1.39
C TYR A 10 6.27 19.40 0.64
N LYS A 11 6.20 19.94 -0.58
CA LYS A 11 4.97 19.90 -1.39
C LYS A 11 4.50 18.46 -1.65
N ILE A 12 5.41 17.58 -2.04
CA ILE A 12 5.11 16.16 -2.25
C ILE A 12 4.64 15.52 -0.93
N SER A 13 5.28 15.86 0.19
CA SER A 13 4.89 15.35 1.51
C SER A 13 3.48 15.80 1.93
N TYR A 14 3.13 17.07 1.73
CA TYR A 14 1.79 17.58 2.04
C TYR A 14 0.72 16.92 1.17
N LEU A 15 0.96 16.80 -0.14
CA LEU A 15 0.04 16.11 -1.04
C LEU A 15 -0.08 14.62 -0.68
N GLY A 16 1.01 13.98 -0.29
CA GLY A 16 1.02 12.60 0.18
C GLY A 16 0.20 12.42 1.46
N TRP A 17 0.28 13.36 2.39
CA TRP A 17 -0.55 13.34 3.59
C TRP A 17 -2.04 13.47 3.27
N ILE A 18 -2.42 14.41 2.39
CA ILE A 18 -3.81 14.54 1.91
C ILE A 18 -4.28 13.24 1.25
N CYS A 19 -3.48 12.69 0.34
CA CYS A 19 -3.83 11.43 -0.35
C CYS A 19 -3.93 10.25 0.63
N ALA A 20 -3.15 10.22 1.70
CA ALA A 20 -3.28 9.18 2.73
C ALA A 20 -4.64 9.26 3.43
N CYS A 21 -5.12 10.46 3.75
CA CYS A 21 -6.47 10.66 4.29
C CYS A 21 -7.55 10.20 3.29
N LEU A 22 -7.39 10.50 2.01
CA LEU A 22 -8.30 10.04 0.96
C LEU A 22 -8.37 8.50 0.87
N VAL A 23 -7.23 7.80 0.98
CA VAL A 23 -7.18 6.33 1.00
C VAL A 23 -7.98 5.78 2.19
N VAL A 24 -7.81 6.38 3.38
CA VAL A 24 -8.59 5.98 4.56
C VAL A 24 -10.08 6.17 4.30
N MET A 25 -10.49 7.31 3.72
CA MET A 25 -11.90 7.59 3.42
C MET A 25 -12.54 6.60 2.45
N ILE A 26 -11.79 6.00 1.52
CA ILE A 26 -12.32 4.94 0.63
C ILE A 26 -12.70 3.68 1.42
N HIS A 27 -12.01 3.41 2.52
CA HIS A 27 -12.18 2.19 3.31
C HIS A 27 -13.06 2.37 4.54
N VAL A 28 -13.50 3.60 4.84
CA VAL A 28 -14.45 3.87 5.92
C VAL A 28 -15.86 3.81 5.34
N PRO A 29 -16.69 2.81 5.69
CA PRO A 29 -18.07 2.76 5.22
C PRO A 29 -18.85 3.91 5.86
N ILE A 30 -19.41 4.79 5.03
CA ILE A 30 -20.32 5.85 5.49
C ILE A 30 -21.74 5.28 5.40
N PRO A 31 -22.39 4.94 6.54
CA PRO A 31 -23.75 4.44 6.50
C PRO A 31 -24.67 5.57 6.04
N ALA A 32 -25.21 5.45 4.84
CA ALA A 32 -26.14 6.41 4.28
C ALA A 32 -27.33 5.70 3.65
N GLU A 33 -28.53 6.21 3.90
CA GLU A 33 -29.75 5.70 3.28
C GLU A 33 -29.70 5.93 1.77
N ARG A 34 -30.08 4.92 1.00
CA ARG A 34 -30.06 4.98 -0.47
C ARG A 34 -30.91 6.14 -0.96
N TYR A 35 -30.37 6.94 -1.88
CA TYR A 35 -30.97 8.18 -2.40
C TYR A 35 -31.04 9.37 -1.43
N SER A 36 -30.40 9.30 -0.25
CA SER A 36 -30.17 10.47 0.58
C SER A 36 -29.02 11.34 0.06
N SER A 37 -28.95 12.59 0.50
CA SER A 37 -27.79 13.47 0.28
C SER A 37 -26.49 12.86 0.84
N GLY A 38 -26.58 12.10 1.94
CA GLY A 38 -25.47 11.35 2.51
C GLY A 38 -24.97 10.23 1.60
N TRP A 39 -25.87 9.57 0.87
CA TRP A 39 -25.51 8.51 -0.08
C TRP A 39 -24.80 9.07 -1.30
N LEU A 40 -25.27 10.20 -1.84
CA LEU A 40 -24.59 10.89 -2.94
C LEU A 40 -23.19 11.36 -2.53
N LEU A 41 -23.05 11.91 -1.33
CA LEU A 41 -21.74 12.32 -0.80
C LEU A 41 -20.80 11.12 -0.61
N SER A 42 -21.32 10.00 -0.10
CA SER A 42 -20.55 8.76 0.02
C SER A 42 -20.08 8.26 -1.34
N GLU A 43 -20.93 8.23 -2.35
CA GLU A 43 -20.56 7.80 -3.71
C GLU A 43 -19.48 8.69 -4.33
N ILE A 44 -19.62 10.01 -4.23
CA ILE A 44 -18.63 10.97 -4.77
C ILE A 44 -17.27 10.82 -4.07
N LEU A 45 -17.26 10.56 -2.77
CA LEU A 45 -16.03 10.36 -2.03
C LEU A 45 -15.41 8.98 -2.34
N SER A 46 -16.17 7.90 -2.27
CA SER A 46 -15.68 6.53 -2.45
C SER A 46 -15.25 6.23 -3.89
N TYR A 47 -15.98 6.71 -4.90
CA TYR A 47 -15.73 6.43 -6.31
C TYR A 47 -15.26 7.63 -7.14
N GLY A 48 -15.19 8.82 -6.54
CA GLY A 48 -14.72 10.02 -7.21
C GLY A 48 -13.36 10.47 -6.68
N VAL A 49 -13.38 11.50 -5.84
CA VAL A 49 -12.18 12.29 -5.50
C VAL A 49 -11.12 11.45 -4.80
N CYS A 50 -11.52 10.48 -3.97
CA CYS A 50 -10.54 9.70 -3.24
C CYS A 50 -9.73 8.75 -4.14
N LEU A 51 -10.27 8.36 -5.31
CA LEU A 51 -9.56 7.50 -6.26
C LEU A 51 -8.30 8.15 -6.83
N ILE A 52 -8.15 9.48 -6.74
CA ILE A 52 -6.94 10.21 -7.16
C ILE A 52 -5.73 9.86 -6.29
N ALA A 53 -5.95 9.40 -5.05
CA ALA A 53 -4.86 9.10 -4.13
C ALA A 53 -3.95 7.97 -4.62
N VAL A 54 -4.52 6.91 -5.19
CA VAL A 54 -3.77 5.74 -5.69
C VAL A 54 -2.83 6.10 -6.85
N PRO A 55 -3.28 6.73 -7.96
CA PRO A 55 -2.38 7.14 -9.03
C PRO A 55 -1.37 8.20 -8.58
N PHE A 56 -1.72 9.08 -7.63
CA PHE A 56 -0.74 10.00 -7.04
C PHE A 56 0.41 9.25 -6.38
N PHE A 57 0.13 8.30 -5.48
CA PHE A 57 1.18 7.50 -4.83
C PHE A 57 1.99 6.67 -5.82
N PHE A 58 1.35 6.17 -6.88
CA PHE A 58 2.03 5.44 -7.95
C PHE A 58 3.02 6.35 -8.69
N ILE A 59 2.58 7.53 -9.14
CA ILE A 59 3.43 8.50 -9.86
C ILE A 59 4.59 8.98 -8.98
N VAL A 60 4.32 9.36 -7.74
CA VAL A 60 5.35 9.82 -6.81
C VAL A 60 6.36 8.71 -6.52
N SER A 61 5.89 7.48 -6.29
CA SER A 61 6.77 6.33 -6.10
C SER A 61 7.65 6.08 -7.33
N GLY A 62 7.07 6.12 -8.53
CA GLY A 62 7.80 5.99 -9.78
C GLY A 62 8.82 7.10 -9.99
N PHE A 63 8.48 8.35 -9.66
CA PHE A 63 9.39 9.49 -9.72
C PHE A 63 10.61 9.29 -8.80
N PHE A 64 10.41 8.87 -7.56
CA PHE A 64 11.54 8.61 -6.65
C PHE A 64 12.38 7.42 -7.11
N LEU A 65 11.72 6.38 -7.62
CA LEU A 65 12.40 5.18 -8.08
C LEU A 65 13.23 5.41 -9.34
N GLY A 66 12.69 6.16 -10.30
CA GLY A 66 13.33 6.49 -11.55
C GLY A 66 14.69 7.18 -11.37
N ARG A 67 14.92 7.83 -10.23
CA ARG A 67 16.17 8.54 -9.90
C ARG A 67 17.34 7.61 -9.60
N HIS A 68 17.05 6.35 -9.29
CA HIS A 68 18.05 5.34 -8.98
C HIS A 68 18.35 4.43 -10.19
N ILE A 69 17.60 4.58 -11.30
CA ILE A 69 17.86 3.85 -12.54
C ILE A 69 19.30 4.13 -12.99
N GLY A 70 20.10 3.06 -13.13
CA GLY A 70 21.53 3.13 -13.48
C GLY A 70 22.50 2.90 -12.32
N GLU A 71 22.05 2.94 -11.06
CA GLU A 71 22.90 2.64 -9.90
C GLU A 71 22.95 1.12 -9.64
N LYS A 72 24.12 0.46 -9.74
CA LYS A 72 24.18 -1.01 -9.58
C LYS A 72 23.53 -1.49 -8.27
N GLY A 73 22.57 -2.41 -8.37
CA GLY A 73 21.87 -2.99 -7.20
C GLY A 73 20.85 -2.06 -6.52
N TRP A 74 20.46 -0.95 -7.15
CA TRP A 74 19.51 0.02 -6.59
C TRP A 74 18.16 -0.61 -6.22
N TRP A 75 17.64 -1.50 -7.07
CA TRP A 75 16.34 -2.14 -6.90
C TRP A 75 16.28 -2.97 -5.61
N LEU A 76 17.36 -3.71 -5.31
CA LEU A 76 17.46 -4.55 -4.11
C LEU A 76 17.45 -3.69 -2.85
N LYS A 77 18.13 -2.54 -2.87
CA LYS A 77 18.15 -1.58 -1.77
C LYS A 77 16.75 -1.01 -1.50
N GLU A 78 16.01 -0.66 -2.53
CA GLU A 78 14.65 -0.11 -2.41
C GLU A 78 13.64 -1.19 -1.99
N VAL A 79 13.75 -2.41 -2.50
CA VAL A 79 12.93 -3.55 -2.03
C VAL A 79 13.20 -3.85 -0.56
N LYS A 80 14.47 -3.90 -0.13
CA LYS A 80 14.83 -4.15 1.27
C LYS A 80 14.23 -3.11 2.21
N LYS A 81 14.29 -1.82 1.83
CA LYS A 81 13.64 -0.75 2.61
C LYS A 81 12.14 -0.99 2.77
N ARG A 82 11.43 -1.32 1.68
CA ARG A 82 9.99 -1.58 1.69
C ARG A 82 9.62 -2.80 2.52
N ILE A 83 10.43 -3.85 2.48
CA ILE A 83 10.24 -5.02 3.37
C ILE A 83 10.31 -4.56 4.83
N THR A 84 11.33 -3.78 5.20
CA THR A 84 11.51 -3.33 6.59
C THR A 84 10.47 -2.31 7.05
N SER A 85 9.99 -1.44 6.17
CA SER A 85 9.08 -0.35 6.54
C SER A 85 7.60 -0.69 6.37
N LEU A 86 7.26 -1.70 5.56
CA LEU A 86 5.86 -2.06 5.27
C LEU A 86 5.57 -3.52 5.66
N LEU A 87 6.34 -4.47 5.13
CA LEU A 87 6.05 -5.89 5.29
C LEU A 87 6.26 -6.36 6.75
N ILE A 88 7.35 -5.93 7.39
CA ILE A 88 7.63 -6.30 8.79
C ILE A 88 6.56 -5.74 9.73
N PRO A 89 6.25 -4.41 9.73
CA PRO A 89 5.17 -3.89 10.58
C PRO A 89 3.83 -4.58 10.32
N PHE A 90 3.51 -4.87 9.06
CA PHE A 90 2.29 -5.59 8.69
C PHE A 90 2.21 -6.97 9.35
N PHE A 91 3.26 -7.78 9.25
CA PHE A 91 3.27 -9.10 9.89
C PHE A 91 3.17 -8.99 11.42
N ILE A 92 3.85 -8.02 12.03
CA ILE A 92 3.77 -7.78 13.47
C ILE A 92 2.34 -7.46 13.88
N PHE A 93 1.67 -6.51 13.21
CA PHE A 93 0.29 -6.14 13.57
C PHE A 93 -0.71 -7.27 13.31
N ASN A 94 -0.57 -8.03 12.23
CA ASN A 94 -1.43 -9.20 12.00
C ASN A 94 -1.20 -10.29 13.04
N PHE A 95 0.05 -10.55 13.41
CA PHE A 95 0.37 -11.51 14.45
C PHE A 95 -0.17 -11.08 15.81
N LEU A 96 -0.04 -9.79 16.17
CA LEU A 96 -0.64 -9.23 17.38
C LEU A 96 -2.18 -9.29 17.36
N TYR A 97 -2.80 -8.95 16.23
CA TYR A 97 -4.25 -9.04 16.06
C TYR A 97 -4.73 -10.48 16.28
N TRP A 98 -4.07 -11.45 15.64
CA TRP A 98 -4.37 -12.87 15.83
C TRP A 98 -4.21 -13.27 17.31
N LEU A 99 -3.10 -12.93 17.96
CA LEU A 99 -2.87 -13.24 19.39
C LEU A 99 -3.96 -12.69 20.31
N ILE A 100 -4.47 -11.48 20.03
CA ILE A 100 -5.43 -10.80 20.89
C ILE A 100 -6.87 -11.25 20.61
N PHE A 101 -7.24 -11.46 19.34
CA PHE A 101 -8.64 -11.61 18.93
C PHE A 101 -9.01 -13.02 18.45
N ASP A 102 -8.05 -13.83 18.02
CA ASP A 102 -8.29 -15.17 17.50
C ASP A 102 -7.42 -16.20 18.25
N HIS A 103 -7.93 -16.66 19.39
CA HIS A 103 -7.25 -17.66 20.22
C HIS A 103 -7.30 -19.09 19.62
N ASN A 104 -7.78 -19.26 18.38
CA ASN A 104 -7.78 -20.56 17.70
C ASN A 104 -6.39 -20.92 17.18
N ILE A 105 -5.80 -21.95 17.78
CA ILE A 105 -4.46 -22.49 17.42
C ILE A 105 -4.43 -23.09 16.00
N GLU A 106 -5.58 -23.35 15.36
CA GLU A 106 -5.66 -23.83 13.97
C GLU A 106 -5.06 -22.84 12.94
N GLY A 107 -5.00 -21.55 13.28
CA GLY A 107 -4.37 -20.50 12.46
C GLY A 107 -2.86 -20.66 12.29
N LEU A 108 -2.18 -21.37 13.19
CA LEU A 108 -0.74 -21.65 13.11
C LEU A 108 -0.38 -22.83 12.20
N SER A 109 -1.38 -23.58 11.72
CA SER A 109 -1.13 -24.61 10.72
C SER A 109 -0.52 -23.99 9.46
N LEU A 110 0.32 -24.75 8.75
CA LEU A 110 0.91 -24.30 7.47
C LEU A 110 -0.18 -23.81 6.51
N ILE A 111 -1.37 -24.41 6.57
CA ILE A 111 -2.55 -24.08 5.78
C ILE A 111 -3.19 -22.75 6.24
N GLY A 112 -3.24 -22.49 7.54
CA GLY A 112 -3.67 -21.20 8.11
C GLY A 112 -2.72 -20.07 7.71
N LEU A 113 -1.41 -20.30 7.84
CA LEU A 113 -0.38 -19.37 7.37
C LEU A 113 -0.42 -19.16 5.86
N LEU A 114 -0.67 -20.21 5.07
CA LEU A 114 -0.86 -20.09 3.62
C LEU A 114 -2.13 -19.31 3.27
N LYS A 115 -3.25 -19.51 3.96
CA LYS A 115 -4.47 -18.70 3.77
C LYS A 115 -4.25 -17.23 4.12
N ILE A 116 -3.43 -16.97 5.14
CA ILE A 116 -2.98 -15.63 5.50
C ILE A 116 -2.16 -15.04 4.34
N ILE A 117 -1.14 -15.75 3.85
CA ILE A 117 -0.26 -15.25 2.79
C ILE A 117 -0.97 -15.11 1.43
N ILE A 118 -1.83 -16.06 1.05
CA ILE A 118 -2.54 -16.09 -0.24
C ILE A 118 -3.68 -15.06 -0.25
N GLY A 119 -4.22 -14.74 0.92
CA GLY A 119 -5.32 -13.83 1.10
C GLY A 119 -6.63 -14.39 0.56
N THR A 120 -7.71 -14.13 1.31
CA THR A 120 -9.04 -14.20 0.69
C THR A 120 -9.16 -13.05 -0.32
N PRO A 121 -9.87 -13.24 -1.46
CA PRO A 121 -9.95 -12.26 -2.55
C PRO A 121 -10.40 -10.85 -2.15
N SER A 122 -11.00 -10.72 -0.97
CA SER A 122 -11.57 -9.49 -0.41
C SER A 122 -10.61 -8.64 0.42
N HIS A 123 -9.38 -9.09 0.71
CA HIS A 123 -8.48 -8.39 1.61
C HIS A 123 -7.32 -7.69 0.88
N SER A 124 -6.94 -6.51 1.39
CA SER A 124 -5.97 -5.55 0.84
C SER A 124 -4.49 -5.98 0.85
N TRP A 125 -4.14 -7.10 1.48
CA TRP A 125 -2.79 -7.67 1.55
C TRP A 125 -2.29 -8.42 0.32
N SER A 126 -3.18 -9.03 -0.48
CA SER A 126 -2.81 -9.65 -1.76
C SER A 126 -2.20 -8.60 -2.69
N PHE A 127 -2.69 -7.37 -2.62
CA PHE A 127 -2.10 -6.22 -3.31
C PHE A 127 -0.66 -5.92 -2.88
N MET A 128 -0.30 -6.01 -1.59
CA MET A 128 1.08 -5.75 -1.16
C MET A 128 2.06 -6.82 -1.63
N VAL A 129 1.69 -8.10 -1.52
CA VAL A 129 2.52 -9.21 -1.98
C VAL A 129 2.64 -9.19 -3.51
N CYS A 130 1.54 -8.99 -4.23
CA CYS A 130 1.56 -8.81 -5.68
C CYS A 130 2.39 -7.59 -6.09
N GLN A 131 2.32 -6.47 -5.38
CA GLN A 131 3.16 -5.30 -5.67
C GLN A 131 4.65 -5.62 -5.53
N ILE A 132 5.07 -6.30 -4.46
CA ILE A 132 6.48 -6.68 -4.27
C ILE A 132 6.92 -7.67 -5.36
N ILE A 133 6.10 -8.67 -5.68
CA ILE A 133 6.41 -9.66 -6.73
C ILE A 133 6.52 -8.95 -8.09
N ILE A 134 5.52 -8.15 -8.47
CA ILE A 134 5.54 -7.37 -9.71
C ILE A 134 6.77 -6.47 -9.75
N PHE A 135 7.12 -5.82 -8.64
CA PHE A 135 8.29 -4.96 -8.57
C PHE A 135 9.60 -5.73 -8.76
N VAL A 136 9.76 -6.88 -8.11
CA VAL A 136 10.93 -7.75 -8.29
C VAL A 136 10.99 -8.28 -9.72
N CYS A 137 9.88 -8.72 -10.30
CA CYS A 137 9.81 -9.18 -11.68
C CYS A 137 10.14 -8.05 -12.67
N CYS A 138 9.49 -6.89 -12.58
CA CYS A 138 9.71 -5.80 -13.52
C CYS A 138 11.15 -5.26 -13.52
N PHE A 139 11.83 -5.24 -12.36
CA PHE A 139 13.18 -4.68 -12.27
C PHE A 139 14.31 -5.70 -12.31
N LYS A 140 14.08 -6.97 -11.95
CA LYS A 140 15.08 -8.03 -12.12
C LYS A 140 15.33 -8.31 -13.61
N TYR A 141 14.28 -8.38 -14.42
CA TYR A 141 14.37 -8.72 -15.85
C TYR A 141 14.93 -7.60 -16.75
N HIS A 142 15.12 -6.39 -16.21
CA HIS A 142 15.60 -5.23 -16.98
C HIS A 142 17.06 -4.82 -16.67
N ILE A 143 17.73 -5.51 -15.74
CA ILE A 143 19.07 -5.15 -15.23
C ILE A 143 20.09 -6.30 -15.38
N GLU A 144 19.64 -7.49 -15.79
CA GLU A 144 20.49 -8.56 -16.35
C GLU A 144 20.54 -8.43 -17.88
#